data_AF-A0A3N1SIQ9-F1
#
_entry.id   AF-A0A3N1SIQ9-F1
#
_cell.length_a   1.000
_cell.length_b   1.000
_cell.length_c   1.000
_cell.angle_alpha   90.00
_cell.angle_beta   90.00
_cell.angle_gamma   90.00
#
_symmetry.space_group_name_H-M   'P 1'
#
loop_
_entity.id
_entity.type
_entity.pdbx_description
1 polymer ?
#
loop_
_entity_poly.entity_id
_entity_poly.type
_entity_poly.pdbx_seq_one_letter_code
_entity_poly.pdbx_strand_id
1 'polypeptide(L)'
;MLLGGSWRERRTAAWLVAVSRRTEFRERLGELLLASEVCCVGLAYSVALASFGTARDADLLAAYLDRYLRRPDLAYDQTVVMGALQFIDLNLGGGRADRFREPGGLWQQWLQDAPHMQDDSDPTPFYLSLIRRLGAFVDECAEAL
;
A
#
# COMPACT_ATOMS: atom_id res chain seq x y z
N MET A 1 13.80 8.95 -16.57
CA MET A 1 13.05 7.78 -16.06
C MET A 1 11.88 8.29 -15.22
N LEU A 2 10.63 7.91 -15.51
CA LEU A 2 9.42 8.48 -14.86
C LEU A 2 9.40 8.29 -13.32
N LEU A 3 9.94 7.18 -12.83
CA LEU A 3 10.06 6.91 -11.37
C LEU A 3 11.08 7.81 -10.64
N GLY A 4 11.87 8.61 -11.36
CA GLY A 4 12.77 9.62 -10.79
C GLY A 4 12.18 11.04 -10.77
N GLY A 5 10.99 11.22 -11.33
CA GLY A 5 10.39 12.54 -11.51
C GLY A 5 9.56 13.02 -10.30
N SER A 6 8.71 13.98 -10.59
CA SER A 6 7.67 14.51 -9.70
C SER A 6 6.66 13.45 -9.28
N TRP A 7 5.81 13.79 -8.30
CA TRP A 7 4.74 12.89 -7.84
C TRP A 7 3.80 12.45 -8.98
N ARG A 8 3.56 13.31 -9.98
CA ARG A 8 2.72 12.98 -11.14
C ARG A 8 3.36 11.90 -11.99
N GLU A 9 4.63 12.09 -12.34
CA GLU A 9 5.39 11.13 -13.16
C GLU A 9 5.55 9.79 -12.44
N ARG A 10 5.85 9.82 -11.14
CA ARG A 10 5.95 8.61 -10.31
C ARG A 10 4.61 7.88 -10.21
N ARG A 11 3.50 8.60 -10.01
CA ARG A 11 2.15 8.02 -9.99
C ARG A 11 1.80 7.37 -11.32
N THR A 12 2.02 8.07 -12.44
CA THR A 12 1.80 7.52 -13.79
C THR A 12 2.64 6.27 -14.02
N ALA A 13 3.92 6.29 -13.64
CA ALA A 13 4.80 5.14 -13.78
C ALA A 13 4.31 3.93 -12.98
N ALA A 14 3.86 4.13 -11.74
CA ALA A 14 3.35 3.05 -10.90
C ALA A 14 2.12 2.36 -11.52
N TRP A 15 1.20 3.14 -12.09
CA TRP A 15 0.05 2.58 -12.82
C TRP A 15 0.48 1.80 -14.06
N LEU A 16 1.41 2.34 -14.86
CA LEU A 16 1.95 1.63 -16.03
C LEU A 16 2.61 0.31 -15.62
N VAL A 17 3.37 0.30 -14.53
CA VAL A 17 4.00 -0.91 -13.98
C VAL A 17 2.95 -1.94 -13.56
N ALA A 18 1.87 -1.51 -12.90
CA ALA A 18 0.79 -2.40 -12.47
C ALA A 18 0.10 -3.06 -13.68
N VAL A 19 -0.41 -2.26 -14.63
CA VAL A 19 -1.17 -2.79 -15.79
C VAL A 19 -0.32 -3.62 -16.74
N SER A 20 0.99 -3.35 -16.82
CA SER A 20 1.90 -4.14 -17.65
C SER A 20 2.59 -5.29 -16.89
N ARG A 21 2.21 -5.54 -15.63
CA ARG A 21 2.74 -6.60 -14.76
C ARG A 21 4.28 -6.64 -14.70
N ARG A 22 4.92 -5.47 -14.73
CA ARG A 22 6.39 -5.33 -14.75
C ARG A 22 7.01 -5.50 -13.38
N THR A 23 7.11 -6.75 -12.95
CA THR A 23 7.63 -7.12 -11.62
C THR A 23 9.11 -6.77 -11.40
N GLU A 24 9.88 -6.45 -12.46
CA GLU A 24 11.26 -5.97 -12.34
C GLU A 24 11.37 -4.64 -11.57
N PHE A 25 10.29 -3.86 -11.47
CA PHE A 25 10.26 -2.62 -10.70
C PHE A 25 9.83 -2.80 -9.24
N ARG A 26 9.54 -4.03 -8.79
CA ARG A 26 9.05 -4.34 -7.42
C ARG A 26 9.87 -3.65 -6.33
N GLU A 27 11.17 -3.92 -6.30
CA GLU A 27 12.05 -3.38 -5.26
C GLU A 27 12.09 -1.85 -5.31
N ARG A 28 12.10 -1.28 -6.52
CA ARG A 28 12.09 0.17 -6.70
C ARG A 28 10.80 0.81 -6.19
N LEU A 29 9.65 0.18 -6.41
CA LEU A 29 8.37 0.67 -5.87
C LEU A 29 8.35 0.59 -4.34
N GLY A 30 8.87 -0.50 -3.76
CA GLY A 30 9.02 -0.66 -2.32
C GLY A 30 9.93 0.41 -1.68
N GLU A 31 11.09 0.67 -2.29
CA GLU A 31 12.00 1.75 -1.86
C GLU A 31 11.33 3.13 -1.88
N LEU A 32 10.64 3.45 -2.99
CA LEU A 32 9.96 4.73 -3.17
C LEU A 32 8.79 4.92 -2.19
N LEU A 33 8.04 3.85 -1.94
CA LEU A 33 6.98 3.83 -0.93
C LEU A 33 7.58 4.07 0.47
N LEU A 34 8.61 3.32 0.84
CA LEU A 34 9.26 3.44 2.15
C LEU A 34 9.93 4.81 2.35
N ALA A 35 10.42 5.44 1.29
CA ALA A 35 11.02 6.77 1.37
C ALA A 35 9.97 7.87 1.62
N SER A 36 8.73 7.70 1.12
CA SER A 36 7.62 8.66 1.28
C SER A 36 7.99 10.11 0.95
N GLU A 37 8.86 10.33 -0.04
CA GLU A 37 9.41 11.65 -0.36
C GLU A 37 8.41 12.60 -1.01
N VAL A 38 7.33 12.06 -1.60
CA VAL A 38 6.36 12.84 -2.36
C VAL A 38 4.94 12.43 -2.01
N CYS A 39 4.00 13.38 -2.08
CA CYS A 39 2.59 13.14 -1.79
C CYS A 39 1.87 12.38 -2.92
N CYS A 40 0.69 11.83 -2.61
CA CYS A 40 -0.28 11.31 -3.59
C CYS A 40 0.18 10.11 -4.44
N VAL A 41 1.28 9.43 -4.08
CA VAL A 41 1.82 8.27 -4.81
C VAL A 41 1.59 6.93 -4.10
N GLY A 42 1.40 6.92 -2.76
CA GLY A 42 1.38 5.68 -1.99
C GLY A 42 0.28 4.71 -2.41
N LEU A 43 -0.89 5.22 -2.80
CA LEU A 43 -1.94 4.37 -3.40
C LEU A 43 -1.49 3.66 -4.67
N ALA A 44 -0.82 4.36 -5.59
CA ALA A 44 -0.41 3.76 -6.85
C ALA A 44 0.68 2.69 -6.65
N TYR A 45 1.63 2.94 -5.74
CA TYR A 45 2.63 1.92 -5.36
C TYR A 45 1.99 0.72 -4.67
N SER A 46 1.05 0.96 -3.75
CA SER A 46 0.35 -0.09 -3.02
C SER A 46 -0.48 -0.98 -3.96
N VAL A 47 -1.17 -0.38 -4.93
CA VAL A 47 -1.91 -1.14 -5.96
C VAL A 47 -0.96 -1.97 -6.82
N ALA A 48 0.15 -1.41 -7.28
CA ALA A 48 1.12 -2.15 -8.10
C ALA A 48 1.73 -3.35 -7.34
N LEU A 49 2.09 -3.18 -6.07
CA LEU A 49 2.58 -4.27 -5.23
C LEU A 49 1.47 -5.31 -4.94
N ALA A 50 0.26 -4.86 -4.66
CA ALA A 50 -0.90 -5.72 -4.45
C ALA A 50 -1.27 -6.55 -5.69
N SER A 51 -1.12 -5.98 -6.90
CA SER A 51 -1.38 -6.69 -8.15
C SER A 51 -0.30 -7.72 -8.49
N PHE A 52 0.91 -7.59 -7.96
CA PHE A 52 1.93 -8.65 -8.04
C PHE A 52 1.64 -9.76 -7.04
N GLY A 53 1.14 -9.40 -5.85
CA GLY A 53 0.49 -10.33 -4.92
C GLY A 53 1.40 -11.40 -4.33
N THR A 54 2.71 -11.19 -4.26
CA THR A 54 3.66 -12.18 -3.70
C THR A 54 3.98 -11.91 -2.24
N ALA A 55 4.57 -12.90 -1.57
CA ALA A 55 5.11 -12.74 -0.21
C ALA A 55 6.09 -11.56 -0.11
N ARG A 56 6.89 -11.32 -1.16
CA ARG A 56 7.85 -10.19 -1.18
C ARG A 56 7.15 -8.84 -1.24
N ASP A 57 6.06 -8.74 -2.00
CA ASP A 57 5.27 -7.51 -2.08
C ASP A 57 4.64 -7.18 -0.72
N ALA A 58 4.15 -8.21 -0.01
CA ALA A 58 3.66 -8.07 1.35
C ALA A 58 4.77 -7.61 2.33
N ASP A 59 5.99 -8.13 2.21
CA ASP A 59 7.12 -7.70 3.05
C ASP A 59 7.46 -6.20 2.83
N LEU A 60 7.37 -5.71 1.60
CA LEU A 60 7.61 -4.29 1.28
C LEU A 60 6.54 -3.38 1.89
N LEU A 61 5.26 -3.75 1.78
CA LEU A 61 4.15 -3.03 2.42
C LEU A 61 4.28 -3.08 3.95
N ALA A 62 4.67 -4.22 4.51
CA ALA A 62 4.88 -4.39 5.94
C ALA A 62 6.06 -3.55 6.45
N ALA A 63 7.14 -3.39 5.68
CA ALA A 63 8.25 -2.51 6.05
C ALA A 63 7.82 -1.04 6.14
N TYR A 64 6.94 -0.58 5.25
CA TYR A 64 6.34 0.75 5.33
C TYR A 64 5.52 0.91 6.61
N LEU A 65 4.61 -0.02 6.90
CA LEU A 65 3.74 0.06 8.08
C LEU A 65 4.54 0.04 9.38
N ASP A 66 5.57 -0.81 9.46
CA ASP A 66 6.45 -0.85 10.62
C ASP A 66 7.07 0.54 10.88
N ARG A 67 7.52 1.25 9.85
CA ARG A 67 8.08 2.60 9.99
C ARG A 67 7.03 3.65 10.35
N TYR A 68 5.92 3.70 9.60
CA TYR A 68 5.02 4.86 9.63
C TYR A 68 3.83 4.73 10.57
N LEU A 69 3.52 3.54 11.11
CA LEU A 69 2.58 3.42 12.22
C LEU A 69 3.16 3.99 13.52
N ARG A 70 4.49 4.02 13.67
CA ARG A 70 5.17 4.67 14.81
C ARG A 70 5.27 6.19 14.68
N ARG A 71 4.63 6.78 13.66
CA ARG A 71 4.66 8.21 13.34
C ARG A 71 3.23 8.75 13.21
N PRO A 72 2.46 8.81 14.31
CA PRO A 72 1.09 9.33 14.30
C PRO A 72 1.00 10.80 13.91
N ASP A 73 2.12 11.53 13.99
CA ASP A 73 2.26 12.90 13.51
C ASP A 73 2.20 13.04 11.97
N LEU A 74 2.37 11.94 11.23
CA LEU A 74 2.43 11.94 9.77
C LEU A 74 1.14 11.36 9.16
N ALA A 75 0.37 12.22 8.49
CA ALA A 75 -0.81 11.86 7.71
C ALA A 75 -0.42 11.37 6.30
N TYR A 76 0.19 10.19 6.22
CA TYR A 76 0.64 9.59 4.97
C TYR A 76 -0.33 8.51 4.48
N ASP A 77 0.19 7.42 3.92
CA ASP A 77 -0.57 6.39 3.22
C ASP A 77 -0.79 5.13 4.09
N GLN A 78 -0.62 5.20 5.42
CA GLN A 78 -0.72 4.05 6.33
C GLN A 78 -2.01 3.25 6.14
N THR A 79 -3.14 3.93 5.95
CA THR A 79 -4.46 3.30 5.76
C THR A 79 -4.57 2.53 4.45
N VAL A 80 -4.05 3.10 3.36
CA VAL A 80 -4.01 2.45 2.05
C VAL A 80 -3.07 1.26 2.06
N VAL A 81 -1.88 1.41 2.65
CA VAL A 81 -0.88 0.34 2.73
C VAL A 81 -1.39 -0.82 3.60
N MET A 82 -2.11 -0.52 4.69
CA MET A 82 -2.78 -1.53 5.52
C MET A 82 -3.84 -2.31 4.73
N GLY A 83 -4.67 -1.62 3.94
CA GLY A 83 -5.65 -2.26 3.06
C GLY A 83 -4.99 -3.13 1.98
N ALA A 84 -3.87 -2.68 1.42
CA ALA A 84 -3.12 -3.44 0.42
C ALA A 84 -2.46 -4.70 0.99
N LEU A 85 -1.86 -4.60 2.19
CA LEU A 85 -1.26 -5.75 2.85
C LEU A 85 -2.30 -6.83 3.16
N GLN A 86 -3.47 -6.43 3.69
CA GLN A 86 -4.57 -7.36 3.95
C GLN A 86 -5.12 -8.00 2.68
N PHE A 87 -5.18 -7.25 1.58
CA PHE A 87 -5.57 -7.83 0.29
C PHE A 87 -4.62 -8.96 -0.12
N ILE A 88 -3.30 -8.75 -0.01
CA ILE A 88 -2.32 -9.79 -0.33
C ILE A 88 -2.44 -10.98 0.64
N ASP A 89 -2.54 -10.72 1.94
CA ASP A 89 -2.65 -11.78 2.96
C ASP A 89 -3.88 -12.67 2.73
N LEU A 90 -5.04 -12.06 2.42
CA LEU A 90 -6.27 -12.81 2.11
C LEU A 90 -6.11 -13.72 0.88
N ASN A 91 -5.36 -13.27 -0.14
CA ASN A 91 -5.17 -14.04 -1.37
C ASN A 91 -4.09 -15.13 -1.24
N LEU A 92 -3.07 -14.90 -0.42
CA LEU A 92 -1.99 -15.86 -0.18
C LEU A 92 -2.26 -16.83 0.98
N GLY A 93 -3.28 -16.56 1.80
CA GLY A 93 -3.45 -17.23 3.10
C GLY A 93 -2.36 -16.84 4.11
N GLY A 94 -1.83 -15.62 4.00
CA GLY A 94 -0.84 -15.05 4.93
C GLY A 94 -1.47 -14.32 6.11
N GLY A 95 -0.63 -13.86 7.05
CA GLY A 95 -1.04 -13.12 8.24
C GLY A 95 -0.04 -12.03 8.63
N ARG A 96 0.62 -11.39 7.65
CA ARG A 96 1.60 -10.32 7.92
C ARG A 96 0.95 -9.08 8.49
N ALA A 97 -0.30 -8.80 8.14
CA ALA A 97 -1.10 -7.73 8.69
C ALA A 97 -1.43 -7.95 10.18
N ASP A 98 -1.56 -9.22 10.61
CA ASP A 98 -2.02 -9.57 11.96
C ASP A 98 -1.10 -8.99 13.03
N ARG A 99 0.22 -9.06 12.83
CA ARG A 99 1.22 -8.50 13.78
C ARG A 99 1.04 -7.01 14.07
N PHE A 100 0.40 -6.26 13.16
CA PHE A 100 0.10 -4.84 13.36
C PHE A 100 -1.26 -4.64 14.03
N ARG A 101 -2.18 -5.58 13.84
CA ARG A 101 -3.60 -5.50 14.21
C ARG A 101 -3.96 -6.30 15.46
N GLU A 102 -3.01 -7.04 16.04
CA GLU A 102 -3.15 -7.64 17.36
C GLU A 102 -3.69 -6.60 18.37
N PRO A 103 -4.48 -7.01 19.38
CA PRO A 103 -4.97 -6.09 20.40
C PRO A 103 -3.82 -5.31 21.05
N GLY A 104 -3.92 -3.98 21.07
CA GLY A 104 -2.84 -3.09 21.53
C GLY A 104 -1.65 -2.98 20.57
N GLY A 105 -1.73 -3.52 19.36
CA GLY A 105 -0.71 -3.44 18.32
C GLY A 105 -0.58 -2.06 17.68
N LEU A 106 0.41 -1.92 16.80
CA LEU A 106 0.77 -0.63 16.19
C LEU A 106 -0.39 0.03 15.42
N TRP A 107 -1.30 -0.75 14.83
CA TRP A 107 -2.46 -0.21 14.12
C TRP A 107 -3.41 0.52 15.08
N GLN A 108 -3.74 -0.13 16.19
CA GLN A 108 -4.64 0.45 17.19
C GLN A 108 -4.02 1.68 17.87
N GLN A 109 -2.74 1.59 18.24
CA GLN A 109 -2.00 2.72 18.82
C GLN A 109 -1.98 3.92 17.86
N TRP A 110 -1.66 3.68 16.59
CA TRP A 110 -1.64 4.73 15.58
C TRP A 110 -3.02 5.39 15.39
N LEU A 111 -4.11 4.61 15.33
CA LEU A 111 -5.46 5.16 15.22
C LEU A 111 -5.82 6.06 16.41
N GLN A 112 -5.38 5.71 17.63
CA GLN A 112 -5.63 6.49 18.84
C GLN A 112 -4.80 7.78 18.89
N ASP A 113 -3.54 7.71 18.45
CA ASP A 113 -2.59 8.81 18.60
C ASP A 113 -2.60 9.79 17.41
N ALA A 114 -3.08 9.35 16.23
CA ALA A 114 -3.06 10.13 15.00
C ALA A 114 -4.15 11.23 14.99
N PRO A 115 -3.80 12.53 15.04
CA PRO A 115 -4.78 13.61 15.11
C PRO A 115 -5.64 13.77 13.85
N HIS A 116 -5.24 13.14 12.75
CA HIS A 116 -5.95 13.16 11.47
C HIS A 116 -6.90 11.98 11.30
N MET A 117 -6.94 11.06 12.27
CA MET A 117 -7.75 9.83 12.26
C MET A 117 -8.90 9.86 13.27
N GLN A 118 -9.37 11.05 13.68
CA GLN A 118 -10.40 11.27 14.73
C GLN A 118 -11.79 10.63 14.49
N ASP A 119 -11.93 9.75 13.50
CA ASP A 119 -13.12 8.92 13.33
C ASP A 119 -12.97 7.65 14.19
N ASP A 120 -14.00 7.28 14.95
CA ASP A 120 -14.02 6.06 15.78
C ASP A 120 -14.02 4.77 14.93
N SER A 121 -14.14 4.88 13.60
CA SER A 121 -14.26 3.76 12.68
C SER A 121 -12.91 3.34 12.08
N ASP A 122 -12.55 2.05 12.18
CA ASP A 122 -11.37 1.50 11.48
C ASP A 122 -11.54 1.68 9.96
N PRO A 123 -10.66 2.46 9.27
CA PRO A 123 -10.79 2.73 7.84
C PRO A 123 -10.41 1.52 6.96
N THR A 124 -9.88 0.46 7.57
CA THR A 124 -9.38 -0.71 6.86
C THR A 124 -10.38 -1.30 5.84
N PRO A 125 -11.66 -1.56 6.18
CA PRO A 125 -12.59 -2.20 5.23
C PRO A 125 -12.79 -1.36 3.96
N PHE A 126 -12.75 -0.03 4.09
CA PHE A 126 -12.84 0.88 2.96
C PHE A 126 -11.62 0.72 2.04
N TYR A 127 -10.41 0.77 2.59
CA TYR A 127 -9.19 0.68 1.80
C TYR A 127 -8.94 -0.71 1.21
N LEU A 128 -9.29 -1.78 1.94
CA LEU A 128 -9.29 -3.14 1.39
C LEU A 128 -10.22 -3.24 0.17
N SER A 129 -11.43 -2.68 0.28
CA SER A 129 -12.41 -2.65 -0.83
C SER A 129 -11.94 -1.78 -1.99
N LEU A 130 -11.23 -0.68 -1.71
CA LEU A 130 -10.62 0.15 -2.74
C LEU A 130 -9.52 -0.61 -3.49
N ILE A 131 -8.58 -1.24 -2.77
CA ILE A 131 -7.50 -2.03 -3.38
C ILE A 131 -8.06 -3.16 -4.23
N ARG A 132 -9.07 -3.89 -3.74
CA ARG A 132 -9.73 -4.95 -4.51
C ARG A 132 -10.29 -4.44 -5.84
N ARG A 133 -11.01 -3.31 -5.83
CA ARG A 133 -11.58 -2.72 -7.05
C ARG A 133 -10.50 -2.26 -8.04
N LEU A 134 -9.46 -1.62 -7.54
CA LEU A 134 -8.36 -1.15 -8.37
C LEU A 134 -7.51 -2.30 -8.92
N GLY A 135 -7.32 -3.37 -8.14
CA GLY A 135 -6.67 -4.60 -8.59
C GLY A 135 -7.45 -5.26 -9.73
N ALA A 136 -8.77 -5.40 -9.60
CA ALA A 136 -9.62 -5.91 -10.67
C ALA A 136 -9.50 -5.07 -11.96
N PHE A 137 -9.51 -3.74 -11.84
CA PHE A 137 -9.29 -2.86 -12.99
C PHE A 137 -7.91 -3.03 -13.64
N VAL A 138 -6.85 -3.24 -12.83
CA VAL A 138 -5.50 -3.53 -13.33
C VAL A 138 -5.50 -4.84 -14.11
N ASP A 139 -6.17 -5.87 -13.61
CA ASP A 139 -6.26 -7.17 -14.28
C ASP A 139 -7.02 -7.07 -15.62
N GLU A 140 -8.17 -6.39 -15.64
CA GLU A 140 -8.93 -6.12 -16.88
C GLU A 140 -8.07 -5.40 -17.93
N CYS A 141 -7.28 -4.42 -17.51
CA CYS A 141 -6.37 -3.68 -18.40
C CYS A 141 -5.21 -4.55 -18.88
N ALA A 142 -4.68 -5.43 -18.04
CA ALA A 142 -3.58 -6.34 -18.39
C ALA A 142 -4.02 -7.39 -19.43
N GLU A 143 -5.28 -7.82 -19.41
CA GLU A 143 -5.84 -8.74 -20.42
C GLU A 143 -6.10 -8.07 -21.77
N ALA A 144 -6.18 -6.74 -21.81
CA ALA A 144 -6.43 -5.97 -23.03
C ALA A 144 -5.15 -5.51 -23.77
N LEU A 145 -3.96 -5.81 -23.23
CA LEU A 145 -2.64 -5.43 -23.77
C LEU A 145 -1.95 -6.63 -24.44
#